data_AF-A0A0D2JCZ8-F1
#
_entry.id   AF-A0A0D2JCZ8-F1
#
_cell.length_a   1.000
_cell.length_b   1.000
_cell.length_c   1.000
_cell.angle_alpha   90.00
_cell.angle_beta   90.00
_cell.angle_gamma   90.00
#
_symmetry.space_group_name_H-M   'P 1'
#
loop_
_entity.id
_entity.type
_entity.pdbx_description
1 polymer ?
#
loop_
_entity_poly.entity_id
_entity_poly.type
_entity_poly.pdbx_seq_one_letter_code
_entity_poly.pdbx_strand_id
1 'polypeptide(L)'
;MDKQNKRAISEISFDGTLPDKPADLYRLHRLCLRMFGMMTRDVPLQANNLAEAVSYSLSKKERKNLAQLLEEELPVFIALYALEHLSSMSEFSEEGPAELIRSLLLPCFSLSYLDLYDQHQDPLKHVLARVDWYLDGDKGEPLSAFIDYAITLVGEKLGDGEPLLNYIKDNLQPEMDKRLELAVRYEFALDS
;
A
#
# COMPACT_ATOMS: atom_id res chain seq x y z
N MET A 1 -44.35 -16.79 -8.43
CA MET A 1 -44.40 -15.36 -8.80
C MET A 1 -43.90 -14.54 -7.64
N ASP A 2 -42.92 -13.72 -7.97
CA ASP A 2 -42.03 -12.91 -7.15
C ASP A 2 -42.65 -12.20 -5.94
N LYS A 3 -41.96 -12.30 -4.80
CA LYS A 3 -41.79 -11.17 -3.88
C LYS A 3 -40.33 -11.07 -3.45
N GLN A 4 -39.60 -10.41 -4.35
CA GLN A 4 -38.38 -9.63 -4.17
C GLN A 4 -37.86 -9.52 -2.73
N ASN A 5 -36.65 -10.07 -2.56
CA ASN A 5 -35.62 -9.62 -1.62
C ASN A 5 -35.49 -8.09 -1.65
N LYS A 6 -36.25 -7.39 -0.81
CA LYS A 6 -35.89 -6.05 -0.35
C LYS A 6 -35.05 -6.22 0.91
N ARG A 7 -33.75 -6.54 0.74
CA ARG A 7 -32.78 -6.20 1.77
C ARG A 7 -32.82 -4.67 1.85
N ALA A 8 -33.39 -4.16 2.93
CA ALA A 8 -33.26 -2.76 3.29
C ALA A 8 -31.77 -2.46 3.32
N ILE A 9 -31.30 -1.64 2.39
CA ILE A 9 -30.05 -0.93 2.55
C ILE A 9 -30.35 -0.01 3.73
N SER A 10 -29.93 -0.44 4.93
CA SER A 10 -29.92 0.44 6.10
C SER A 10 -29.27 1.75 5.67
N GLU A 11 -29.92 2.87 5.98
CA GLU A 11 -29.35 4.21 5.75
C GLU A 11 -27.93 4.23 6.32
N ILE A 12 -26.93 4.21 5.43
CA ILE A 12 -25.54 4.42 5.80
C ILE A 12 -25.47 5.91 6.14
N SER A 13 -25.50 6.23 7.43
CA SER A 13 -25.17 7.58 7.89
C SER A 13 -23.68 7.80 7.70
N PHE A 14 -23.33 8.94 7.09
CA PHE A 14 -21.97 9.41 6.89
C PHE A 14 -21.63 10.58 7.83
N ASP A 15 -22.38 10.71 8.94
CA ASP A 15 -22.23 11.83 9.87
C ASP A 15 -20.79 11.91 10.40
N GLY A 16 -20.09 13.01 10.06
CA GLY A 16 -18.72 13.31 10.48
C GLY A 16 -17.60 12.71 9.61
N THR A 17 -17.91 11.88 8.60
CA THR A 17 -16.88 11.21 7.77
C THR A 17 -16.70 11.83 6.39
N LEU A 18 -17.66 12.62 5.91
CA LEU A 18 -17.60 13.27 4.61
C LEU A 18 -17.20 14.74 4.73
N PRO A 19 -16.40 15.28 3.79
CA PRO A 19 -16.13 16.70 3.73
C PRO A 19 -17.42 17.49 3.53
N ASP A 20 -17.51 18.67 4.15
CA ASP A 20 -18.67 19.58 4.02
C ASP A 20 -18.96 19.98 2.57
N LYS A 21 -17.94 19.97 1.70
CA LYS A 21 -18.05 20.32 0.28
C LYS A 21 -17.76 19.10 -0.60
N PRO A 22 -18.62 18.77 -1.58
CA PRO A 22 -18.36 17.69 -2.55
C PRO A 22 -17.04 17.85 -3.31
N ALA A 23 -16.60 19.08 -3.55
CA ALA A 23 -15.32 19.38 -4.21
C ALA A 23 -14.13 18.77 -3.46
N ASP A 24 -14.17 18.72 -2.13
CA ASP A 24 -13.09 18.20 -1.31
C ASP A 24 -13.04 16.67 -1.37
N LEU A 25 -14.19 16.00 -1.51
CA LEU A 25 -14.23 14.55 -1.79
C LEU A 25 -13.55 14.22 -3.13
N TYR A 26 -13.81 15.02 -4.17
CA TYR A 26 -13.13 14.84 -5.46
C TYR A 26 -11.62 15.11 -5.37
N ARG A 27 -11.20 16.09 -4.56
CA ARG A 27 -9.77 16.36 -4.30
C ARG A 27 -9.10 15.17 -3.61
N LEU A 28 -9.72 14.63 -2.56
CA LEU A 28 -9.19 13.46 -1.85
C LEU A 28 -9.11 12.23 -2.75
N HIS A 29 -10.12 12.02 -3.61
CA HIS A 29 -10.08 10.94 -4.59
C HIS A 29 -8.93 11.11 -5.59
N ARG A 30 -8.74 12.32 -6.14
CA ARG A 30 -7.60 12.60 -7.05
C ARG A 30 -6.25 12.46 -6.35
N LEU A 31 -6.15 12.87 -5.09
CA LEU A 31 -4.97 12.66 -4.27
C LEU A 31 -4.66 11.17 -4.16
N CYS A 32 -5.65 10.33 -3.82
CA CYS A 32 -5.47 8.87 -3.72
C CYS A 32 -4.98 8.26 -5.03
N LEU A 33 -5.59 8.63 -6.17
CA LEU A 33 -5.14 8.19 -7.49
C LEU A 33 -3.70 8.64 -7.80
N ARG A 34 -3.35 9.87 -7.44
CA ARG A 34 -2.01 10.43 -7.66
C ARG A 34 -0.96 9.74 -6.82
N MET A 35 -1.24 9.54 -5.53
CA MET A 35 -0.39 8.78 -4.62
C MET A 35 -0.18 7.37 -5.13
N PHE A 36 -1.26 6.64 -5.45
CA PHE A 36 -1.17 5.32 -6.06
C PHE A 36 -0.30 5.35 -7.32
N GLY A 37 -0.61 6.19 -8.30
CA GLY A 37 0.11 6.24 -9.57
C GLY A 37 1.59 6.62 -9.44
N MET A 38 1.94 7.48 -8.48
CA MET A 38 3.34 7.85 -8.22
C MET A 38 4.10 6.75 -7.48
N MET A 39 3.45 6.09 -6.53
CA MET A 39 4.09 5.13 -5.66
C MET A 39 4.23 3.75 -6.32
N THR A 40 3.33 3.38 -7.22
CA THR A 40 3.33 2.03 -7.84
C THR A 40 3.97 1.95 -9.23
N ARG A 41 4.34 3.10 -9.83
CA ARG A 41 4.83 3.18 -11.22
C ARG A 41 5.98 2.23 -11.55
N ASP A 42 6.88 2.03 -10.61
CA ASP A 42 8.16 1.33 -10.79
C ASP A 42 8.34 0.19 -9.79
N VAL A 43 7.25 -0.37 -9.26
CA VAL A 43 7.26 -1.55 -8.38
C VAL A 43 8.11 -2.69 -8.94
N PRO A 44 8.03 -3.07 -10.24
CA PRO A 44 8.88 -4.13 -10.77
C PRO A 44 10.39 -3.79 -10.68
N LEU A 45 10.76 -2.52 -10.89
CA LEU A 45 12.14 -2.08 -10.78
C LEU A 45 12.61 -2.07 -9.32
N GLN A 46 11.79 -1.55 -8.41
CA GLN A 46 12.08 -1.51 -6.98
C GLN A 46 12.23 -2.92 -6.39
N ALA A 47 11.36 -3.86 -6.79
CA ALA A 47 11.44 -5.26 -6.42
C ALA A 47 12.76 -5.91 -6.86
N ASN A 48 13.17 -5.66 -8.10
CA ASN A 48 14.45 -6.14 -8.62
C ASN A 48 15.63 -5.54 -7.84
N ASN A 49 15.62 -4.24 -7.58
CA ASN A 49 16.70 -3.60 -6.84
C ASN A 49 16.83 -4.12 -5.40
N LEU A 50 15.69 -4.34 -4.72
CA LEU A 50 15.65 -4.97 -3.40
C LEU A 50 16.22 -6.40 -3.43
N ALA A 51 15.86 -7.19 -4.43
CA ALA A 51 16.42 -8.52 -4.62
C ALA A 51 17.92 -8.50 -4.96
N GLU A 52 18.40 -7.44 -5.60
CA GLU A 52 19.83 -7.22 -5.88
C GLU A 52 20.61 -6.76 -4.63
N ALA A 53 19.97 -6.06 -3.69
CA ALA A 53 20.61 -5.65 -2.43
C ALA A 53 21.10 -6.85 -1.59
N VAL A 54 20.44 -8.01 -1.73
CA VAL A 54 20.81 -9.29 -1.07
C VAL A 54 21.64 -10.22 -1.97
N SER A 55 22.18 -9.71 -3.09
CA SER A 55 22.69 -10.51 -4.21
C SER A 55 23.88 -11.41 -3.92
N TYR A 56 24.66 -11.14 -2.87
CA TYR A 56 25.82 -11.96 -2.48
C TYR A 56 25.42 -13.31 -1.85
N SER A 57 24.22 -13.40 -1.30
CA SER A 57 23.75 -14.59 -0.56
C SER A 57 22.89 -15.54 -1.41
N LEU A 58 22.45 -15.10 -2.59
CA LEU A 58 21.45 -15.80 -3.41
C LEU A 58 21.93 -16.12 -4.83
N SER A 59 21.58 -17.31 -5.32
CA SER A 59 21.76 -17.67 -6.73
C SER A 59 20.86 -16.84 -7.66
N LYS A 60 21.19 -16.82 -8.96
CA LYS A 60 20.38 -16.10 -9.98
C LYS A 60 18.90 -16.50 -9.97
N LYS A 61 18.59 -17.79 -9.74
CA LYS A 61 17.21 -18.29 -9.69
C LYS A 61 16.49 -17.79 -8.43
N GLU A 62 17.17 -17.83 -7.29
CA GLU A 62 16.62 -17.35 -6.01
C GLU A 62 16.36 -15.85 -6.04
N ARG A 63 17.27 -15.06 -6.62
CA ARG A 63 17.05 -13.61 -6.80
C ARG A 63 15.84 -13.31 -7.68
N LYS A 64 15.66 -14.06 -8.77
CA LYS A 64 14.47 -13.88 -9.62
C LYS A 64 13.18 -14.21 -8.87
N ASN A 65 13.17 -15.30 -8.10
CA ASN A 65 12.01 -15.68 -7.29
C ASN A 65 11.71 -14.62 -6.22
N LEU A 66 12.76 -14.10 -5.55
CA LEU A 66 12.61 -13.03 -4.58
C LEU A 66 12.09 -11.75 -5.23
N ALA A 67 12.61 -11.35 -6.39
CA ALA A 67 12.13 -10.17 -7.11
C ALA A 67 10.64 -10.28 -7.46
N GLN A 68 10.20 -11.44 -7.97
CA GLN A 68 8.77 -11.65 -8.26
C GLN A 68 7.91 -11.54 -7.00
N LEU A 69 8.36 -12.12 -5.89
CA LEU A 69 7.63 -12.07 -4.62
C LEU A 69 7.58 -10.65 -4.05
N LEU A 70 8.69 -9.92 -4.11
CA LEU A 70 8.73 -8.53 -3.70
C LEU A 70 7.82 -7.68 -4.59
N GLU A 71 7.75 -7.96 -5.89
CA GLU A 71 6.82 -7.28 -6.82
C GLU A 71 5.36 -7.49 -6.42
N GLU A 72 5.02 -8.70 -5.97
CA GLU A 72 3.68 -9.05 -5.47
C GLU A 72 3.34 -8.39 -4.12
N GLU A 73 4.30 -8.25 -3.20
CA GLU A 73 4.04 -7.72 -1.84
C GLU A 73 4.27 -6.21 -1.69
N LEU A 74 5.15 -5.62 -2.51
CA LEU A 74 5.49 -4.20 -2.43
C LEU A 74 4.27 -3.28 -2.46
N PRO A 75 3.23 -3.51 -3.30
CA PRO A 75 2.05 -2.65 -3.28
C PRO A 75 1.37 -2.57 -1.91
N VAL A 76 1.29 -3.69 -1.17
CA VAL A 76 0.73 -3.70 0.20
C VAL A 76 1.63 -2.94 1.17
N PHE A 77 2.95 -3.18 1.12
CA PHE A 77 3.91 -2.47 1.96
C PHE A 77 3.87 -0.95 1.70
N ILE A 78 3.83 -0.54 0.44
CA ILE A 78 3.72 0.86 0.02
C ILE A 78 2.41 1.47 0.51
N ALA A 79 1.29 0.74 0.43
CA ALA A 79 0.00 1.21 0.94
C ALA A 79 0.05 1.48 2.44
N LEU A 80 0.58 0.54 3.22
CA LEU A 80 0.76 0.68 4.67
C LEU A 80 1.65 1.88 5.00
N TYR A 81 2.79 2.00 4.32
CA TYR A 81 3.71 3.11 4.49
C TYR A 81 3.04 4.46 4.20
N ALA A 82 2.29 4.55 3.09
CA ALA A 82 1.57 5.76 2.73
C ALA A 82 0.52 6.12 3.80
N LEU A 83 -0.24 5.15 4.30
CA LEU A 83 -1.27 5.39 5.32
C LEU A 83 -0.67 5.84 6.66
N GLU A 84 0.45 5.22 7.08
CA GLU A 84 1.18 5.63 8.28
C GLU A 84 1.72 7.05 8.13
N HIS A 85 2.39 7.34 7.01
CA HIS A 85 2.97 8.65 6.76
C HIS A 85 1.89 9.75 6.67
N LEU A 86 0.77 9.49 5.98
CA LEU A 86 -0.36 10.43 5.90
C LEU A 86 -0.96 10.71 7.27
N SER A 87 -1.01 9.72 8.17
CA SER A 87 -1.50 9.93 9.54
C SER A 87 -0.60 10.83 10.39
N SER A 88 0.66 11.01 9.99
CA SER A 88 1.61 11.93 10.64
C SER A 88 1.54 13.37 10.09
N MET A 89 0.88 13.59 8.95
CA MET A 89 0.77 14.90 8.33
C MET A 89 -0.32 15.74 9.01
N SER A 90 -0.01 16.99 9.31
CA SER A 90 -0.93 17.91 10.00
C SER A 90 -2.25 18.12 9.25
N GLU A 91 -2.19 18.11 7.91
CA GLU A 91 -3.29 18.29 6.97
C GLU A 91 -4.34 17.18 7.05
N PHE A 92 -3.97 16.01 7.61
CA PHE A 92 -4.83 14.84 7.74
C PHE A 92 -4.97 14.38 9.20
N SER A 93 -4.64 15.25 10.17
CA SER A 93 -4.67 14.92 11.59
C SER A 93 -6.09 14.85 12.20
N GLU A 94 -7.11 15.33 11.48
CA GLU A 94 -8.51 15.18 11.87
C GLU A 94 -9.02 13.76 11.55
N GLU A 95 -9.77 13.14 12.48
CA GLU A 95 -10.19 11.73 12.38
C GLU A 95 -10.98 11.42 11.09
N GLY A 96 -11.85 12.33 10.63
CA GLY A 96 -12.68 12.12 9.43
C GLY A 96 -11.86 12.01 8.12
N PRO A 97 -11.05 13.02 7.75
CA PRO A 97 -10.19 12.97 6.56
C PRO A 97 -9.23 11.78 6.53
N ALA A 98 -8.67 11.39 7.68
CA ALA A 98 -7.76 10.25 7.78
C ALA A 98 -8.45 8.91 7.44
N GLU A 99 -9.64 8.68 8.00
CA GLU A 99 -10.43 7.48 7.72
C GLU A 99 -10.93 7.43 6.27
N LEU A 100 -11.31 8.58 5.72
CA LEU A 100 -11.73 8.69 4.34
C LEU A 100 -10.57 8.38 3.37
N ILE A 101 -9.38 8.91 3.63
CA ILE A 101 -8.18 8.60 2.83
C ILE A 101 -7.85 7.11 2.91
N ARG A 102 -7.88 6.51 4.11
CA ARG A 102 -7.71 5.04 4.27
C ARG A 102 -8.69 4.27 3.39
N SER A 103 -9.96 4.65 3.44
CA SER A 103 -11.05 4.00 2.71
C SER A 103 -10.94 4.17 1.19
N LEU A 104 -10.36 5.28 0.72
CA LEU A 104 -10.20 5.58 -0.71
C LEU A 104 -8.89 5.04 -1.29
N LEU A 105 -7.81 5.00 -0.50
CA LEU A 105 -6.48 4.63 -0.98
C LEU A 105 -6.32 3.12 -1.17
N LEU A 106 -6.81 2.30 -0.22
CA LEU A 106 -6.69 0.84 -0.31
C LEU A 106 -7.33 0.25 -1.58
N PRO A 107 -8.53 0.69 -2.02
CA PRO A 107 -9.08 0.30 -3.31
C PRO A 107 -8.17 0.63 -4.51
N CYS A 108 -7.40 1.73 -4.46
CA CYS A 108 -6.44 2.02 -5.53
C CYS A 108 -5.35 0.95 -5.60
N PHE A 109 -4.81 0.50 -4.45
CA PHE A 109 -3.80 -0.56 -4.42
C PHE A 109 -4.33 -1.94 -4.85
N SER A 110 -5.64 -2.18 -4.77
CA SER A 110 -6.23 -3.39 -5.35
C SER A 110 -6.05 -3.49 -6.87
N LEU A 111 -5.79 -2.37 -7.56
CA LEU A 111 -5.48 -2.33 -8.99
C LEU A 111 -4.11 -2.91 -9.34
N SER A 112 -3.24 -3.18 -8.35
CA SER A 112 -2.00 -3.92 -8.54
C SER A 112 -2.23 -5.42 -8.72
N TYR A 113 -3.44 -5.92 -8.44
CA TYR A 113 -3.78 -7.34 -8.43
C TYR A 113 -4.95 -7.66 -9.38
N LEU A 114 -5.02 -6.97 -10.52
CA LEU A 114 -6.13 -7.14 -11.49
C LEU A 114 -6.17 -8.55 -12.10
N ASP A 115 -5.04 -9.25 -12.15
CA ASP A 115 -4.93 -10.63 -12.62
C ASP A 115 -5.71 -11.61 -11.72
N LEU A 116 -5.99 -11.27 -10.46
CA LEU A 116 -6.83 -12.06 -9.59
C LEU A 116 -8.27 -12.17 -10.10
N TYR A 117 -8.75 -11.23 -10.93
CA TYR A 117 -10.05 -11.37 -11.58
C TYR A 117 -10.09 -12.55 -12.55
N ASP A 118 -8.98 -12.86 -13.23
CA ASP A 118 -8.88 -14.03 -14.10
C ASP A 118 -8.94 -15.34 -13.30
N GLN A 119 -8.66 -15.27 -12.00
CA GLN A 119 -8.72 -16.38 -11.04
C GLN A 119 -10.03 -16.42 -10.25
N HIS A 120 -11.01 -15.57 -10.59
CA HIS A 120 -12.27 -15.39 -9.86
C HIS A 120 -12.10 -15.01 -8.37
N GLN A 121 -11.04 -14.28 -8.05
CA GLN A 121 -10.78 -13.74 -6.72
C GLN A 121 -11.07 -12.23 -6.68
N ASP A 122 -11.26 -11.70 -5.48
CA ASP A 122 -11.54 -10.29 -5.24
C ASP A 122 -10.22 -9.58 -4.83
N PRO A 123 -9.66 -8.71 -5.71
CA PRO A 123 -8.40 -8.03 -5.44
C PRO A 123 -8.42 -7.17 -4.17
N LEU A 124 -9.56 -6.56 -3.85
CA LEU A 124 -9.67 -5.73 -2.65
C LEU A 124 -9.63 -6.60 -1.40
N LYS A 125 -10.34 -7.74 -1.39
CA LYS A 125 -10.24 -8.70 -0.28
C LYS A 125 -8.84 -9.25 -0.11
N HIS A 126 -8.12 -9.48 -1.21
CA HIS A 126 -6.73 -9.90 -1.17
C HIS A 126 -5.87 -8.86 -0.45
N VAL A 127 -5.92 -7.59 -0.88
CA VAL A 127 -5.18 -6.49 -0.26
C VAL A 127 -5.53 -6.34 1.22
N LEU A 128 -6.82 -6.34 1.57
CA LEU A 128 -7.27 -6.20 2.96
C LEU A 128 -6.74 -7.35 3.84
N ALA A 129 -6.80 -8.59 3.36
CA ALA A 129 -6.27 -9.73 4.11
C ALA A 129 -4.75 -9.63 4.32
N ARG A 130 -4.00 -9.09 3.34
CA ARG A 130 -2.56 -8.84 3.50
C ARG A 130 -2.29 -7.70 4.48
N VAL A 131 -3.05 -6.60 4.40
CA VAL A 131 -2.99 -5.50 5.37
C VAL A 131 -3.24 -5.99 6.79
N ASP A 132 -4.30 -6.77 7.00
CA ASP A 132 -4.63 -7.36 8.31
C ASP A 132 -3.46 -8.22 8.82
N TRP A 133 -2.85 -9.03 7.95
CA TRP A 133 -1.68 -9.84 8.31
C TRP A 133 -0.48 -9.01 8.76
N TYR A 134 -0.23 -7.85 8.14
CA TYR A 134 0.82 -6.93 8.55
C TYR A 134 0.52 -6.21 9.87
N LEU A 135 -0.76 -6.02 10.20
CA LEU A 135 -1.21 -5.28 11.38
C LEU A 135 -1.49 -6.16 12.61
N ASP A 136 -1.56 -7.49 12.46
CA ASP A 136 -1.87 -8.44 13.54
C ASP A 136 -0.81 -8.46 14.66
N GLY A 137 0.33 -7.79 14.49
CA GLY A 137 1.29 -7.47 15.56
C GLY A 137 2.21 -8.61 16.00
N ASP A 138 1.89 -9.87 15.66
CA ASP A 138 2.71 -11.05 15.97
C ASP A 138 4.13 -11.01 15.35
N LYS A 139 4.34 -10.15 14.35
CA LYS A 139 5.61 -9.97 13.62
C LYS A 139 6.26 -8.60 13.84
N GLY A 140 5.73 -7.79 14.77
CA GLY A 140 6.20 -6.43 15.03
C GLY A 140 5.68 -5.42 14.01
N GLU A 141 6.44 -4.34 13.79
CA GLU A 141 6.09 -3.28 12.84
C GLU A 141 6.01 -3.79 11.38
N PRO A 142 5.19 -3.18 10.50
CA PRO A 142 4.99 -3.64 9.12
C PRO A 142 6.27 -3.87 8.33
N LEU A 143 7.29 -3.04 8.54
CA LEU A 143 8.61 -3.20 7.91
C LEU A 143 9.29 -4.50 8.36
N SER A 144 9.29 -4.80 9.65
CA SER A 144 9.85 -6.04 10.20
C SER A 144 9.12 -7.26 9.66
N ALA A 145 7.78 -7.22 9.63
CA ALA A 145 6.97 -8.27 9.04
C ALA A 145 7.24 -8.48 7.54
N PHE A 146 7.54 -7.41 6.80
CA PHE A 146 7.89 -7.48 5.37
C PHE A 146 9.24 -8.17 5.15
N ILE A 147 10.24 -7.81 5.97
CA ILE A 147 11.55 -8.46 5.95
C ILE A 147 11.42 -9.95 6.33
N ASP A 148 10.69 -10.26 7.40
CA ASP A 148 10.45 -11.63 7.86
C ASP A 148 9.74 -12.48 6.80
N TYR A 149 8.77 -11.90 6.09
CA TYR A 149 8.08 -12.55 4.98
C TYR A 149 9.05 -12.91 3.85
N ALA A 150 9.89 -11.95 3.43
CA ALA A 150 10.90 -12.16 2.41
C ALA A 150 11.94 -13.23 2.82
N ILE A 151 12.39 -13.23 4.08
CA ILE A 151 13.30 -14.25 4.62
C ILE A 151 12.64 -15.63 4.61
N THR A 152 11.40 -15.73 5.11
CA THR A 152 10.70 -17.02 5.25
C THR A 152 10.52 -17.74 3.91
N LEU A 153 10.26 -16.98 2.84
CA LEU A 153 9.94 -17.55 1.53
C LEU A 153 11.17 -17.89 0.69
N VAL A 154 12.33 -17.26 0.95
CA VAL A 154 13.62 -17.64 0.35
C VAL A 154 14.38 -18.67 1.20
N GLY A 155 14.00 -18.81 2.48
CA GLY A 155 14.56 -19.77 3.43
C GLY A 155 15.88 -19.30 4.07
N GLU A 156 16.61 -20.22 4.72
CA GLU A 156 17.85 -19.96 5.48
C GLU A 156 18.97 -19.22 4.70
N LYS A 157 18.85 -19.13 3.37
CA LYS A 157 19.86 -18.50 2.49
C LYS A 157 19.83 -16.98 2.50
N LEU A 158 18.70 -16.39 2.88
CA LEU A 158 18.58 -14.94 3.12
C LEU A 158 18.90 -14.62 4.59
N GLY A 159 19.59 -15.52 5.31
CA GLY A 159 19.70 -15.60 6.78
C GLY A 159 20.14 -14.34 7.54
N ASP A 160 20.39 -13.24 6.85
CA ASP A 160 20.44 -11.89 7.36
C ASP A 160 19.56 -10.94 6.51
N GLY A 161 18.50 -10.40 7.11
CA GLY A 161 17.60 -9.41 6.50
C GLY A 161 18.13 -7.98 6.52
N GLU A 162 19.26 -7.73 7.19
CA GLU A 162 19.86 -6.40 7.33
C GLU A 162 20.14 -5.70 5.99
N PRO A 163 20.63 -6.36 4.92
CA PRO A 163 20.85 -5.70 3.64
C PRO A 163 19.55 -5.20 3.00
N LEU A 164 18.46 -5.97 3.14
CA LEU A 164 17.15 -5.60 2.63
C LEU A 164 16.59 -4.42 3.44
N LEU A 165 16.70 -4.49 4.76
CA LEU A 165 16.29 -3.42 5.67
C LEU A 165 17.03 -2.11 5.38
N ASN A 166 18.35 -2.16 5.24
CA ASN A 166 19.18 -0.99 4.95
C ASN A 166 18.82 -0.40 3.59
N TYR A 167 18.62 -1.24 2.57
CA TYR A 167 18.18 -0.72 1.27
C TYR A 167 16.84 0.00 1.36
N ILE A 168 15.86 -0.57 2.09
CA ILE A 168 14.54 0.06 2.27
C ILE A 168 14.69 1.42 2.96
N LYS A 169 15.45 1.50 4.06
CA LYS A 169 15.64 2.74 4.83
C LYS A 169 16.43 3.80 4.09
N ASP A 170 17.47 3.40 3.36
CA ASP A 170 18.40 4.35 2.74
C ASP A 170 17.94 4.81 1.35
N ASN A 171 17.10 4.03 0.68
CA ASN A 171 16.72 4.28 -0.72
C ASN A 171 15.20 4.36 -0.90
N LEU A 172 14.47 3.29 -0.55
CA LEU A 172 13.05 3.18 -0.86
C LEU A 172 12.20 4.18 -0.07
N GLN A 173 12.34 4.21 1.27
CA GLN A 173 11.56 5.10 2.14
C GLN A 173 11.78 6.59 1.81
N PRO A 174 13.03 7.09 1.66
CA PRO A 174 13.25 8.48 1.26
C PRO A 174 12.66 8.84 -0.11
N GLU A 175 12.59 7.87 -1.03
CA GLU A 175 11.93 8.07 -2.31
C GLU A 175 10.41 8.10 -2.19
N MET A 176 9.84 7.20 -1.38
CA MET A 176 8.42 7.16 -1.05
C MET A 176 7.97 8.47 -0.38
N ASP A 177 8.73 9.00 0.58
CA ASP A 177 8.46 10.28 1.23
C ASP A 177 8.38 11.43 0.22
N LYS A 178 9.39 11.53 -0.66
CA LYS A 178 9.41 12.56 -1.71
C LYS A 178 8.20 12.47 -2.64
N ARG A 179 7.77 11.25 -2.98
CA ARG A 179 6.62 11.02 -3.85
C ARG A 179 5.31 11.37 -3.15
N LEU A 180 5.15 11.03 -1.88
CA LEU A 180 3.99 11.39 -1.06
C LEU A 180 3.89 12.92 -0.91
N GLU A 181 4.99 13.58 -0.52
CA GLU A 181 5.05 15.04 -0.45
C GLU A 181 4.68 15.68 -1.79
N LEU A 182 5.22 15.17 -2.90
CA LEU A 182 4.94 15.70 -4.22
C LEU A 182 3.48 15.49 -4.64
N ALA A 183 2.89 14.34 -4.30
CA ALA A 183 1.48 14.07 -4.57
C ALA A 183 0.57 15.06 -3.82
N VAL A 184 0.85 15.30 -2.55
CA VAL A 184 0.15 16.29 -1.71
C VAL A 184 0.33 17.70 -2.28
N ARG A 185 1.58 18.11 -2.58
CA ARG A 185 1.85 19.43 -3.18
C ARG A 185 1.10 19.63 -4.50
N TYR A 186 1.03 18.63 -5.36
CA TYR A 186 0.30 18.80 -6.61
C TYR A 186 -1.22 18.91 -6.46
N GLU A 187 -1.81 18.44 -5.36
CA GLU A 187 -3.25 18.57 -5.11
C GLU A 187 -3.62 19.80 -4.27
N PHE A 188 -2.71 20.27 -3.41
CA PHE A 188 -2.96 21.36 -2.46
C PHE A 188 -2.16 22.65 -2.70
N ALA A 189 -1.04 22.60 -3.42
CA ALA A 189 -0.17 23.76 -3.64
C ALA A 189 -0.44 24.52 -4.96
N LEU A 190 -1.59 24.33 -5.59
CA LEU A 190 -1.98 25.04 -6.83
C LEU A 190 -2.89 26.27 -6.60
N ASP A 191 -3.08 26.70 -5.34
CA ASP A 191 -3.85 27.90 -4.99
C ASP A 191 -2.99 29.06 -4.44
N SER A 192 -1.67 29.07 -4.71
CA SER A 192 -0.76 30.19 -4.36
C SER A 192 -0.30 30.99 -5.56
#